data_AF-A0A7S2E176-F1
#
_entry.id   AF-A0A7S2E176-F1
#
_cell.length_a   1.000
_cell.length_b   1.000
_cell.length_c   1.000
_cell.angle_alpha   90.00
_cell.angle_beta   90.00
_cell.angle_gamma   90.00
#
_symmetry.space_group_name_H-M   'P 1'
#
loop_
_entity.id
_entity.type
_entity.pdbx_description
1 polymer ?
#
loop_
_entity_poly.entity_id
_entity_poly.type
_entity_poly.pdbx_seq_one_letter_code
_entity_poly.pdbx_strand_id
1 'polypeptide(L)'
;STKLIRASFGCQTYESGLFRSQVADGITGLSQSRSYGGTLFDWMRQATGAPDVFSICLSEEVGAMVLGGSVPPTLQPHWIPTSSYGSYSIGLTDIKIAGSSVGAPASTYHTTIVDTGTTFMYLPSQAYRAVRDHFRNHCPWGACSQRT
;
A
#
# COMPACT_ATOMS: atom_id res chain seq x y z
N SER A 1 31.32 2.21 -5.44
CA SER A 1 31.70 1.05 -4.61
C SER A 1 30.44 0.43 -4.06
N THR A 2 30.18 -0.85 -4.35
CA THR A 2 29.01 -1.56 -3.84
C THR A 2 29.23 -1.90 -2.36
N LYS A 3 28.36 -1.39 -1.48
CA LYS A 3 28.45 -1.65 -0.04
C LYS A 3 27.58 -2.85 0.30
N LEU A 4 28.18 -3.92 0.83
CA LEU A 4 27.44 -5.08 1.31
C LEU A 4 26.73 -4.74 2.63
N ILE A 5 25.50 -5.23 2.78
CA ILE A 5 24.65 -4.97 3.94
C ILE A 5 24.45 -6.27 4.69
N ARG A 6 24.70 -6.24 6.00
CA ARG A 6 24.34 -7.33 6.91
C ARG A 6 22.98 -7.02 7.52
N ALA A 7 22.02 -7.91 7.34
CA ALA A 7 20.67 -7.78 7.87
C ALA A 7 20.26 -9.08 8.58
N SER A 8 19.40 -8.94 9.59
CA SER A 8 18.69 -10.07 10.20
C SER A 8 17.34 -10.22 9.53
N PHE A 9 16.92 -11.47 9.28
CA PHE A 9 15.62 -11.81 8.72
C PHE A 9 15.08 -13.08 9.41
N GLY A 10 13.76 -13.29 9.33
CA GLY A 10 13.13 -14.47 9.90
C GLY A 10 13.50 -15.74 9.13
N CYS A 11 13.95 -16.78 9.82
CA CYS A 11 14.19 -18.09 9.23
C CYS A 11 12.92 -18.95 9.34
N GLN A 12 12.15 -19.03 8.27
CA GLN A 12 10.94 -19.83 8.22
C GLN A 12 11.29 -21.31 8.00
N THR A 13 10.95 -22.17 8.96
CA THR A 13 11.23 -23.62 8.90
C THR A 13 10.03 -24.47 8.52
N TYR A 14 8.84 -23.85 8.45
CA TYR A 14 7.59 -24.49 8.06
C TYR A 14 6.70 -23.48 7.34
N GLU A 15 6.19 -23.85 6.17
CA GLU A 15 5.23 -23.08 5.38
C GLU A 15 3.98 -23.94 5.15
N SER A 16 2.78 -23.41 5.37
CA SER A 16 1.51 -24.14 5.18
C SER A 16 0.43 -23.36 4.44
N GLY A 17 0.69 -22.09 4.12
CA GLY A 17 -0.23 -21.18 3.48
C GLY A 17 0.35 -20.53 2.23
N LEU A 18 0.33 -19.21 2.20
CA LEU A 18 0.32 -18.40 0.99
C LEU A 18 1.56 -18.55 0.11
N PHE A 19 2.73 -18.87 0.66
CA PHE A 19 3.97 -18.97 -0.10
C PHE A 19 4.22 -20.37 -0.72
N ARG A 20 3.32 -21.35 -0.53
CA ARG A 20 3.52 -22.69 -1.13
C ARG A 20 3.37 -22.72 -2.65
N SER A 21 2.47 -21.91 -3.20
CA SER A 21 2.10 -21.91 -4.62
C SER A 21 2.51 -20.63 -5.35
N GLN A 22 3.21 -19.73 -4.66
CA GLN A 22 3.70 -18.49 -5.23
C GLN A 22 5.12 -18.69 -5.75
N VAL A 23 5.53 -17.84 -6.69
CA VAL A 23 6.91 -17.83 -7.19
C VAL A 23 7.88 -17.25 -6.14
N ALA A 24 7.38 -16.46 -5.20
CA ALA A 24 8.20 -15.82 -4.18
C ALA A 24 8.55 -16.78 -3.04
N ASP A 25 9.84 -16.85 -2.68
CA ASP A 25 10.38 -17.69 -1.60
C ASP A 25 10.37 -17.00 -0.23
N GLY A 26 9.83 -15.79 -0.13
CA GLY A 26 9.78 -15.03 1.12
C GLY A 26 9.17 -13.66 0.98
N ILE A 27 9.18 -12.91 2.09
CA ILE A 27 8.60 -11.57 2.18
C ILE A 27 9.58 -10.58 2.80
N THR A 28 9.63 -9.37 2.24
CA THR A 28 10.32 -8.23 2.85
C THR A 28 9.28 -7.25 3.38
N GLY A 29 9.18 -7.16 4.72
CA GLY A 29 8.33 -6.18 5.37
C GLY A 29 8.96 -4.79 5.30
N LEU A 30 8.18 -3.80 4.88
CA LEU A 30 8.60 -2.40 4.79
C LEU A 30 7.89 -1.50 5.80
N SER A 31 7.10 -2.09 6.70
CA SER A 31 6.34 -1.31 7.68
C SER A 31 7.29 -0.51 8.58
N GLN A 32 6.75 0.54 9.19
CA GLN A 32 7.50 1.39 10.12
C GLN A 32 7.68 0.73 11.49
N SER A 33 7.06 -0.44 11.71
CA SER A 33 7.12 -1.16 12.98
C SER A 33 8.54 -1.61 13.29
N ARG A 34 8.93 -1.47 14.56
CA ARG A 34 10.25 -1.85 15.09
C ARG A 34 10.17 -3.04 16.05
N SER A 35 8.99 -3.62 16.24
CA SER A 35 8.73 -4.60 17.30
C SER A 35 9.61 -5.84 17.25
N TYR A 36 10.10 -6.22 16.06
CA TYR A 36 10.95 -7.39 15.85
C TYR A 36 12.31 -7.04 15.22
N GLY A 37 12.74 -5.77 15.33
CA GLY A 37 13.98 -5.27 14.75
C GLY A 37 13.76 -4.36 13.53
N GLY A 38 14.84 -4.02 12.83
CA GLY A 38 14.81 -3.22 11.62
C GLY A 38 14.45 -4.04 10.37
N THR A 39 13.77 -3.41 9.43
CA THR A 39 13.53 -3.94 8.09
C THR A 39 14.83 -4.05 7.27
N LEU A 40 14.82 -4.76 6.14
CA LEU A 40 15.99 -4.76 5.24
C LEU A 40 16.37 -3.33 4.81
N PHE A 41 15.38 -2.47 4.56
CA PHE A 41 15.59 -1.07 4.21
C PHE A 41 16.26 -0.29 5.36
N ASP A 42 15.94 -0.61 6.61
CA ASP A 42 16.60 -0.01 7.77
C ASP A 42 18.08 -0.35 7.87
N TRP A 43 18.44 -1.60 7.63
CA TRP A 43 19.84 -2.02 7.61
C TRP A 43 20.57 -1.37 6.44
N MET A 44 19.92 -1.26 5.28
CA MET A 44 20.44 -0.58 4.10
C MET A 44 20.73 0.91 4.37
N ARG A 45 19.76 1.67 4.90
CA ARG A 45 19.94 3.11 5.18
C ARG A 45 21.03 3.34 6.23
N GLN A 46 21.10 2.52 7.28
CA GLN A 46 22.13 2.63 8.32
C GLN A 46 23.53 2.38 7.75
N ALA A 47 23.66 1.39 6.86
CA ALA A 47 24.93 1.09 6.23
C ALA A 47 25.34 2.16 5.21
N THR A 48 24.41 2.74 4.47
CA THR A 48 24.73 3.59 3.30
C THR A 48 24.61 5.08 3.55
N GLY A 49 23.89 5.51 4.60
CA GLY A 49 23.50 6.90 4.79
C GLY A 49 22.38 7.35 3.84
N ALA A 50 21.70 6.42 3.17
CA ALA A 50 20.61 6.74 2.27
C ALA A 50 19.42 7.41 3.00
N PRO A 51 18.69 8.33 2.35
CA PRO A 51 17.45 8.91 2.86
C PRO A 51 16.43 7.85 3.31
N ASP A 52 15.67 8.13 4.37
CA ASP A 52 14.61 7.26 4.88
C ASP A 52 13.30 7.44 4.08
N VAL A 53 13.37 7.12 2.81
CA VAL A 53 12.26 7.18 1.86
C VAL A 53 12.40 6.07 0.83
N PHE A 54 11.28 5.49 0.42
CA PHE A 54 11.23 4.63 -0.75
C PHE A 54 9.99 4.94 -1.58
N SER A 55 10.01 4.46 -2.82
CA SER A 55 8.85 4.53 -3.72
C SER A 55 8.67 3.20 -4.44
N ILE A 56 7.41 2.89 -4.76
CA ILE A 56 7.01 1.67 -5.47
C ILE A 56 6.12 2.09 -6.64
N CYS A 57 6.44 1.58 -7.82
CA CYS A 57 5.60 1.61 -9.01
C CYS A 57 5.20 0.17 -9.31
N LEU A 58 3.95 -0.18 -9.02
CA LEU A 58 3.38 -1.48 -9.37
C LEU A 58 2.87 -1.45 -10.81
N SER A 59 3.20 -2.47 -11.59
CA SER A 59 2.85 -2.63 -12.99
C SER A 59 2.70 -4.12 -13.31
N GLU A 60 1.83 -4.45 -14.27
CA GLU A 60 1.63 -5.83 -14.72
C GLU A 60 2.79 -6.35 -15.59
N GLU A 61 3.55 -5.44 -16.20
CA GLU A 61 4.70 -5.78 -17.06
C GLU A 61 6.03 -5.58 -16.33
N VAL A 62 6.34 -4.33 -16.02
CA VAL A 62 7.60 -3.92 -15.39
C VAL A 62 7.32 -2.85 -14.35
N GLY A 63 7.47 -3.23 -13.08
CA GLY A 63 7.42 -2.31 -11.94
C GLY A 63 8.80 -1.85 -11.51
N ALA A 64 8.83 -0.95 -10.52
CA ALA A 64 10.07 -0.49 -9.92
C ALA A 64 9.91 -0.29 -8.40
N MET A 65 10.98 -0.58 -7.67
CA MET A 65 11.12 -0.21 -6.27
C MET A 65 12.42 0.57 -6.10
N VAL A 66 12.33 1.76 -5.54
CA VAL A 66 13.49 2.64 -5.32
C VAL A 66 13.65 2.87 -3.83
N LEU A 67 14.79 2.46 -3.27
CA LEU A 67 15.14 2.63 -1.88
C LEU A 67 16.10 3.82 -1.71
N GLY A 68 15.76 4.79 -0.89
CA GLY A 68 16.58 5.97 -0.60
C GLY A 68 16.66 7.00 -1.72
N GLY A 69 15.82 6.90 -2.74
CA GLY A 69 15.74 7.86 -3.85
C GLY A 69 14.75 8.99 -3.60
N SER A 70 14.96 10.13 -4.25
CA SER A 70 13.99 11.22 -4.31
C SER A 70 12.93 10.98 -5.39
N VAL A 71 11.67 11.34 -5.12
CA VAL A 71 10.62 11.33 -6.14
C VAL A 71 10.92 12.45 -7.16
N PRO A 72 11.04 12.15 -8.46
CA PRO A 72 11.31 13.17 -9.48
C PRO A 72 10.22 14.27 -9.48
N PRO A 73 10.58 15.56 -9.53
CA PRO A 73 9.61 16.65 -9.57
C PRO A 73 8.63 16.56 -10.76
N THR A 74 9.06 15.94 -11.86
CA THR A 74 8.23 15.71 -13.06
C THR A 74 7.01 14.83 -12.80
N LEU A 75 7.01 14.03 -11.74
CA LEU A 75 5.86 13.20 -11.35
C LEU A 75 4.76 13.99 -10.62
N GLN A 76 5.03 15.25 -10.22
CA GLN A 76 4.09 16.12 -9.51
C GLN A 76 3.32 15.40 -8.38
N PRO A 77 4.02 14.81 -7.39
CA PRO A 77 3.38 13.99 -6.38
C PRO A 77 2.48 14.82 -5.44
N HIS A 78 1.35 14.24 -5.08
CA HIS A 78 0.52 14.72 -3.97
C HIS A 78 0.89 13.97 -2.69
N TRP A 79 1.16 14.72 -1.63
CA TRP A 79 1.56 14.16 -0.33
C TRP A 79 0.37 14.11 0.62
N ILE A 80 0.16 12.94 1.23
CA ILE A 80 -0.82 12.72 2.29
C ILE A 80 -0.05 12.43 3.58
N PRO A 81 -0.31 13.15 4.69
CA PRO A 81 0.35 12.87 5.95
C PRO A 81 -0.07 11.50 6.49
N THR A 82 0.88 10.76 7.06
CA THR A 82 0.60 9.50 7.74
C THR A 82 -0.15 9.74 9.05
N SER A 83 -1.16 8.91 9.35
CA SER A 83 -2.02 9.08 10.52
C SER A 83 -1.56 8.32 11.78
N SER A 84 -0.68 7.32 11.64
CA SER A 84 -0.13 6.55 12.76
C SER A 84 1.23 5.95 12.45
N TYR A 85 2.01 5.63 13.48
CA TYR A 85 3.27 4.89 13.36
C TYR A 85 3.01 3.37 13.30
N GLY A 86 3.90 2.62 12.66
CA GLY A 86 3.84 1.15 12.54
C GLY A 86 3.44 0.68 11.15
N SER A 87 2.25 1.05 10.68
CA SER A 87 1.80 0.82 9.30
C SER A 87 1.79 2.13 8.50
N TYR A 88 1.72 2.05 7.16
CA TYR A 88 1.50 3.21 6.31
C TYR A 88 0.04 3.65 6.33
N SER A 89 -0.40 4.14 7.49
CA SER A 89 -1.77 4.57 7.70
C SER A 89 -2.00 5.98 7.17
N ILE A 90 -3.18 6.21 6.58
CA ILE A 90 -3.64 7.50 6.08
C ILE A 90 -5.03 7.82 6.63
N GLY A 91 -5.41 9.10 6.56
CA GLY A 91 -6.80 9.51 6.81
C GLY A 91 -7.62 9.43 5.52
N LEU A 92 -8.67 8.60 5.51
CA LEU A 92 -9.64 8.53 4.41
C LEU A 92 -10.92 9.26 4.83
N THR A 93 -11.32 10.26 4.03
CA THR A 93 -12.49 11.11 4.34
C THR A 93 -13.68 10.85 3.43
N ASP A 94 -13.43 10.44 2.19
CA ASP A 94 -14.46 10.19 1.19
C ASP A 94 -13.94 9.25 0.11
N ILE A 95 -14.85 8.55 -0.56
CA ILE A 95 -14.60 7.82 -1.80
C ILE A 95 -15.52 8.42 -2.85
N LYS A 96 -14.96 8.76 -4.01
CA LYS A 96 -15.73 9.30 -5.12
C LYS A 96 -15.71 8.35 -6.32
N ILE A 97 -16.88 8.14 -6.92
CA ILE A 97 -17.04 7.39 -8.16
C ILE A 97 -17.52 8.37 -9.22
N ALA A 98 -16.77 8.50 -10.32
CA ALA A 98 -17.04 9.49 -11.36
C ALA A 98 -17.24 10.93 -10.83
N GLY A 99 -16.47 11.30 -9.79
CA GLY A 99 -16.54 12.63 -9.17
C GLY A 99 -17.62 12.79 -8.09
N SER A 100 -18.58 11.88 -7.98
CA SER A 100 -19.64 11.91 -6.97
C SER A 100 -19.25 11.14 -5.71
N SER A 101 -19.50 11.73 -4.53
CA SER A 101 -19.28 11.08 -3.24
C SER A 101 -20.22 9.88 -3.05
N VAL A 102 -19.70 8.81 -2.45
CA VAL A 102 -20.50 7.64 -2.01
C VAL A 102 -21.37 7.92 -0.79
N GLY A 103 -21.29 9.11 -0.21
CA GLY A 103 -22.16 9.54 0.89
C GLY A 103 -21.92 8.81 2.20
N ALA A 104 -20.81 8.07 2.32
CA ALA A 104 -20.44 7.40 3.55
C ALA A 104 -19.71 8.38 4.49
N PRO A 105 -20.14 8.54 5.76
CA PRO A 105 -19.48 9.45 6.70
C PRO A 105 -18.02 9.07 6.93
N ALA A 106 -17.10 10.03 7.06
CA ALA A 106 -15.67 9.74 7.22
C ALA A 106 -15.35 8.72 8.34
N SER A 107 -16.15 8.69 9.42
CA SER A 107 -16.01 7.73 10.53
C SER A 107 -16.20 6.27 10.13
N THR A 108 -16.85 5.97 9.00
CA THR A 108 -17.03 4.59 8.51
C THR A 108 -15.77 3.98 7.90
N TYR A 109 -14.77 4.77 7.55
CA TYR A 109 -13.55 4.26 6.90
C TYR A 109 -12.54 3.70 7.91
N HIS A 110 -12.64 4.10 9.20
CA HIS A 110 -11.72 3.71 10.26
C HIS A 110 -10.24 3.94 9.87
N THR A 111 -9.31 3.25 10.54
CA THR A 111 -7.89 3.28 10.17
C THR A 111 -7.72 2.69 8.77
N THR A 112 -7.22 3.49 7.84
CA THR A 112 -6.92 3.07 6.46
C THR A 112 -5.43 2.92 6.30
N ILE A 113 -4.98 1.82 5.69
CA ILE A 113 -3.56 1.55 5.42
C ILE A 113 -3.30 1.42 3.93
N VAL A 114 -2.11 1.81 3.50
CA VAL A 114 -1.56 1.47 2.19
C VAL A 114 -0.76 0.17 2.34
N ASP A 115 -1.19 -0.88 1.66
CA ASP A 115 -0.62 -2.23 1.77
C ASP A 115 -0.37 -2.86 0.40
N THR A 116 0.90 -3.00 0.02
CA THR A 116 1.30 -3.66 -1.23
C THR A 116 1.20 -5.18 -1.18
N GLY A 117 1.00 -5.76 0.01
CA GLY A 117 0.83 -7.20 0.21
C GLY A 117 -0.59 -7.70 -0.07
N THR A 118 -1.52 -6.81 -0.43
CA THR A 118 -2.93 -7.12 -0.62
C THR A 118 -3.40 -6.76 -2.03
N THR A 119 -4.18 -7.64 -2.67
CA THR A 119 -4.63 -7.48 -4.07
C THR A 119 -5.84 -6.54 -4.22
N PHE A 120 -6.81 -6.63 -3.31
CA PHE A 120 -8.06 -5.86 -3.39
C PHE A 120 -8.09 -4.72 -2.38
N MET A 121 -8.97 -3.74 -2.63
CA MET A 121 -9.36 -2.78 -1.59
C MET A 121 -10.37 -3.45 -0.65
N TYR A 122 -10.04 -3.48 0.65
CA TYR A 122 -10.95 -3.97 1.68
C TYR A 122 -11.54 -2.79 2.44
N LEU A 123 -12.87 -2.79 2.57
CA LEU A 123 -13.62 -1.72 3.21
C LEU A 123 -14.44 -2.28 4.37
N PRO A 124 -14.60 -1.50 5.47
CA PRO A 124 -15.59 -1.82 6.51
C PRO A 124 -16.98 -1.98 5.90
N SER A 125 -17.81 -2.85 6.47
CA SER A 125 -19.08 -3.25 5.87
C SER A 125 -20.01 -2.09 5.47
N GLN A 126 -20.01 -0.99 6.24
CA GLN A 126 -20.81 0.19 5.92
C GLN A 126 -20.26 0.96 4.71
N ALA A 127 -18.96 1.26 4.71
CA ALA A 127 -18.26 1.89 3.57
C ALA A 127 -18.38 1.04 2.30
N TYR A 128 -18.19 -0.28 2.40
CA TYR A 128 -18.34 -1.21 1.28
C TYR A 128 -19.73 -1.13 0.65
N ARG A 129 -20.80 -1.15 1.48
CA ARG A 129 -22.17 -1.03 0.98
C ARG A 129 -22.40 0.28 0.24
N ALA A 130 -21.92 1.40 0.78
CA ALA A 130 -22.05 2.70 0.15
C ALA A 130 -21.35 2.74 -1.23
N VAL A 131 -20.11 2.25 -1.32
CA VAL A 131 -19.36 2.16 -2.58
C VAL A 131 -20.07 1.25 -3.58
N ARG A 132 -20.44 0.04 -3.16
CA ARG A 132 -21.13 -0.96 -3.99
C ARG A 132 -22.48 -0.45 -4.51
N ASP A 133 -23.26 0.20 -3.66
CA ASP A 133 -24.60 0.68 -4.01
C ASP A 133 -24.51 1.93 -4.90
N HIS A 134 -23.56 2.85 -4.62
CA HIS A 134 -23.26 3.95 -5.54
C HIS A 134 -22.84 3.42 -6.92
N PHE A 135 -21.91 2.47 -6.97
CA PHE A 135 -21.43 1.88 -8.22
C PHE A 135 -22.56 1.22 -9.01
N ARG A 136 -23.38 0.37 -8.37
CA ARG A 136 -24.48 -0.34 -9.04
C ARG A 136 -25.59 0.60 -9.51
N ASN A 137 -25.82 1.71 -8.82
CA ASN A 137 -26.78 2.73 -9.26
C ASN A 137 -26.29 3.51 -10.49
N HIS A 138 -24.97 3.66 -10.66
CA HIS A 138 -24.38 4.38 -11.80
C HIS A 138 -24.03 3.45 -12.98
N CYS A 139 -23.88 2.15 -12.73
CA CYS A 139 -23.64 1.12 -13.74
C CYS A 139 -24.50 -0.13 -13.48
N PRO A 140 -25.83 -0.08 -13.71
CA PRO A 140 -26.67 -1.26 -13.59
C PRO A 140 -26.23 -2.32 -14.61
N TRP A 141 -25.86 -3.51 -14.14
CA TRP A 141 -25.58 -4.68 -14.99
C TRP A 141 -24.46 -4.51 -16.03
N GLY A 142 -23.46 -3.67 -15.74
CA GLY A 142 -22.30 -3.46 -16.62
C GLY A 142 -22.54 -2.48 -17.77
N ALA A 143 -23.75 -1.96 -17.92
CA ALA A 143 -24.05 -0.86 -18.83
C ALA A 143 -23.80 0.49 -18.11
N CYS A 144 -22.55 0.95 -18.13
CA CYS A 144 -22.20 2.28 -17.64
C CYS A 144 -22.60 3.35 -18.67
N SER A 145 -23.91 3.60 -18.82
CA SER A 145 -24.45 4.59 -19.77
C SER A 145 -24.47 6.02 -19.23
N GLN A 146 -24.11 6.24 -17.97
CA GLN A 146 -23.98 7.57 -17.37
C GLN A 146 -22.52 8.04 -17.48
N ARG A 147 -22.06 8.34 -18.70
CA ARG A 147 -20.89 9.20 -18.94
C ARG A 147 -21.41 10.59 -19.26
N THR A 148 -21.73 11.37 -18.23
CA THR A 148 -21.96 12.81 -18.34
C THR A 148 -20.95 13.52 -17.48
#